data_AF-X1P3J8-F1
#
_entry.id   AF-X1P3J8-F1
#
_cell.length_a   1.000
_cell.length_b   1.000
_cell.length_c   1.000
_cell.angle_alpha   90.00
_cell.angle_beta   90.00
_cell.angle_gamma   90.00
#
_symmetry.space_group_name_H-M   'P 1'
#
loop_
_entity.id
_entity.type
_entity.pdbx_description
1 polymer ?
#
loop_
_entity_poly.entity_id
_entity_poly.type
_entity_poly.pdbx_seq_one_letter_code
_entity_poly.pdbx_strand_id
1 'polypeptide(L)' 'MAAENIEQENSKVKYLRDKLEKAILEKCPDSRLNGDKENRLPNTTNISFEYIEGEAILLMLDKYGICASSGS' A
#
# COMPACT_ATOMS: atom_id res chain seq x y z
N MET A 1 -13.86 18.10 15.79
CA MET A 1 -13.02 16.91 16.05
C MET A 1 -12.95 15.90 14.90
N ALA A 2 -13.76 15.98 13.84
CA ALA A 2 -13.57 15.12 12.64
C ALA A 2 -12.70 15.77 11.54
N ALA A 3 -12.80 17.10 11.35
CA ALA A 3 -12.08 17.82 10.30
C ALA A 3 -10.56 17.92 10.50
N GLU A 4 -10.09 18.02 11.74
CA GLU A 4 -8.65 18.16 12.04
C GLU A 4 -7.86 16.87 11.78
N ASN A 5 -8.49 15.70 11.89
CA ASN A 5 -7.84 14.42 11.58
C ASN A 5 -7.75 14.17 10.06
N ILE A 6 -8.70 14.69 9.28
CA ILE A 6 -8.72 14.54 7.81
C ILE A 6 -7.49 15.22 7.18
N GLU A 7 -7.07 16.37 7.70
CA GLU A 7 -5.92 17.12 7.17
C GLU A 7 -4.58 16.46 7.51
N GLN A 8 -4.47 15.87 8.71
CA GLN A 8 -3.31 15.05 9.09
C GLN A 8 -3.24 13.73 8.33
N GLU A 9 -4.37 13.04 8.11
CA GLU A 9 -4.46 11.85 7.26
C GLU A 9 -4.05 12.18 5.82
N ASN A 10 -4.52 13.31 5.27
CA ASN A 10 -4.17 13.74 3.93
C ASN A 10 -2.69 14.07 3.73
N SER A 11 -1.96 14.37 4.80
CA SER A 11 -0.56 14.82 4.72
C SER A 11 0.43 13.71 5.09
N LYS A 12 0.35 13.20 6.33
CA LYS A 12 1.33 12.26 6.87
C LYS A 12 1.09 10.84 6.36
N VAL A 13 -0.18 10.42 6.32
CA VAL A 13 -0.51 9.06 5.86
C VAL A 13 -0.28 8.95 4.35
N LYS A 14 -0.66 9.97 3.57
CA LYS A 14 -0.30 10.11 2.16
C LYS A 14 1.21 10.00 1.94
N TYR A 15 2.03 10.73 2.69
CA TYR A 15 3.48 10.66 2.57
C TYR A 15 4.03 9.25 2.85
N LEU A 16 3.56 8.59 3.91
CA LEU A 16 4.00 7.23 4.26
C LEU A 16 3.59 6.21 3.19
N ARG A 17 2.36 6.34 2.67
CA ARG A 17 1.85 5.55 1.56
C ARG A 17 2.71 5.72 0.31
N ASP A 18 2.95 6.96 -0.11
CA ASP A 18 3.73 7.25 -1.32
C ASP A 18 5.18 6.75 -1.18
N LYS A 19 5.75 6.86 0.04
CA LYS A 19 7.07 6.31 0.37
C LYS A 19 7.10 4.79 0.27
N LEU A 20 6.08 4.11 0.79
CA LEU A 20 5.97 2.64 0.73
C LEU A 20 5.87 2.18 -0.72
N GLU A 21 4.96 2.78 -1.49
CA GLU A 21 4.74 2.43 -2.89
C GLU A 21 5.98 2.63 -3.74
N LYS A 22 6.63 3.79 -3.60
CA LYS A 22 7.87 4.07 -4.32
C LYS A 22 8.95 3.04 -3.98
N ALA A 23 9.13 2.70 -2.71
CA ALA A 23 10.13 1.72 -2.29
C ALA A 23 9.82 0.31 -2.82
N ILE A 24 8.54 -0.09 -2.87
CA ILE A 24 8.13 -1.39 -3.42
C ILE A 24 8.39 -1.43 -4.94
N LEU A 25 7.93 -0.40 -5.68
CA LEU A 25 8.11 -0.34 -7.13
C LEU A 25 9.59 -0.26 -7.55
N GLU A 26 10.44 0.37 -6.73
CA GLU A 26 11.89 0.43 -6.98
C GLU A 26 12.62 -0.88 -6.65
N LYS A 27 12.18 -1.62 -5.62
CA LYS A 27 12.88 -2.81 -5.13
C LYS A 27 12.33 -4.14 -5.66
N CYS A 28 11.06 -4.16 -6.06
CA CYS A 28 10.38 -5.35 -6.54
C CYS A 28 10.09 -5.20 -8.03
N PRO A 29 10.93 -5.76 -8.91
CA PRO A 29 10.62 -5.82 -10.33
C PRO A 29 9.30 -6.57 -10.52
N ASP A 30 8.55 -6.21 -11.57
CA ASP A 30 7.25 -6.79 -11.90
C ASP A 30 6.14 -6.52 -10.85
N SER A 31 6.30 -5.46 -10.05
CA SER A 31 5.23 -4.91 -9.22
C SER A 31 4.52 -3.73 -9.90
N ARG A 32 3.20 -3.64 -9.75
CA ARG A 32 2.36 -2.61 -10.37
C ARG A 32 1.37 -2.04 -9.37
N LEU A 33 1.28 -0.72 -9.33
CA LEU A 33 0.22 -0.04 -8.58
C LEU A 33 -1.13 -0.20 -9.30
N ASN A 34 -2.15 -0.60 -8.54
CA ASN A 34 -3.53 -0.72 -9.01
C ASN A 34 -4.33 0.55 -8.70
N GLY A 35 -5.14 0.98 -9.67
CA GLY A 35 -6.03 2.14 -9.54
C GLY A 35 -5.40 3.49 -9.91
N ASP A 36 -6.15 4.56 -9.68
CA ASP A 36 -5.72 5.93 -9.94
C ASP A 36 -4.79 6.44 -8.82
N LYS A 37 -3.65 7.02 -9.21
CA LYS A 37 -2.66 7.59 -8.27
C LYS A 37 -3.16 8.86 -7.59
N GLU A 38 -3.93 9.68 -8.32
CA GLU A 38 -4.34 11.02 -7.90
C GLU A 38 -5.68 11.00 -7.16
N ASN A 39 -6.66 10.24 -7.65
CA ASN A 39 -8.02 10.19 -7.09
C ASN A 39 -8.26 8.95 -6.21
N ARG A 40 -7.58 8.86 -5.07
CA ARG A 40 -7.75 7.75 -4.12
C ARG A 40 -7.52 8.17 -2.67
N LEU A 41 -7.95 7.33 -1.74
CA LEU A 41 -7.76 7.56 -0.31
C LEU A 41 -6.27 7.62 0.07
N PRO A 42 -5.87 8.55 0.96
CA PRO A 42 -4.48 8.76 1.38
C PRO A 42 -3.88 7.57 2.15
N ASN A 43 -4.71 6.68 2.69
CA ASN A 43 -4.35 5.62 3.61
C ASN A 43 -4.27 4.22 3.00
N THR A 44 -4.63 4.06 1.72
CA THR A 44 -4.69 2.75 1.08
C THR A 44 -3.72 2.64 -0.08
N THR A 45 -2.90 1.59 -0.05
CA THR A 45 -2.05 1.15 -1.16
C THR A 45 -2.58 -0.18 -1.69
N ASN A 46 -2.68 -0.31 -3.01
CA ASN A 46 -3.03 -1.56 -3.67
C ASN A 46 -1.99 -1.83 -4.78
N ILE A 47 -1.21 -2.89 -4.62
CA ILE A 47 -0.12 -3.27 -5.53
C ILE A 47 -0.31 -4.73 -5.92
N SER A 48 -0.23 -5.00 -7.22
CA SER A 48 -0.09 -6.34 -7.77
C SER A 48 1.38 -6.70 -7.93
N PHE A 49 1.70 -7.97 -7.69
CA PHE A 49 3.01 -8.56 -7.94
C PHE A 49 2.81 -9.66 -8.97
N GLU A 50 3.44 -9.52 -10.13
CA GLU A 50 3.32 -10.52 -11.18
C GLU A 50 3.99 -11.84 -10.75
N TYR A 51 3.48 -12.97 -11.24
CA TYR A 51 4.02 -14.32 -11.01
C TYR A 51 3.94 -14.85 -9.57
N ILE A 52 3.30 -14.12 -8.64
CA ILE A 52 3.18 -14.51 -7.23
C ILE A 52 1.72 -14.47 -6.78
N GLU A 53 1.28 -15.52 -6.08
CA GLU A 53 -0.03 -15.54 -5.44
C GLU A 53 -0.06 -14.64 -4.20
N GLY A 54 -1.08 -13.78 -4.09
CA GLY A 54 -1.21 -12.82 -3.00
C GLY A 54 -1.22 -13.46 -1.60
N GLU A 55 -1.77 -14.68 -1.48
CA GLU A 55 -1.79 -15.43 -0.22
C GLU A 55 -0.38 -15.78 0.29
N ALA A 56 0.56 -16.10 -0.62
CA ALA A 56 1.94 -16.38 -0.25
C ALA A 56 2.64 -15.14 0.32
N ILE A 57 2.33 -13.96 -0.22
CA ILE A 57 2.83 -12.67 0.26
C ILE A 57 2.30 -12.41 1.67
N LEU A 58 0.99 -12.59 1.90
CA LEU A 58 0.38 -12.42 3.22
C LEU A 58 0.99 -13.35 4.26
N LEU A 59 1.17 -14.63 3.93
CA LEU A 59 1.79 -15.61 4.82
C LEU A 59 3.21 -15.21 5.20
N MET A 60 3.99 -14.67 4.26
CA MET A 60 5.34 -14.19 4.53
C MET A 60 5.33 -12.91 5.39
N LEU A 61 4.42 -11.97 5.12
CA LEU A 61 4.26 -10.76 5.93
C LEU A 61 3.88 -11.10 7.38
N ASP A 62 2.97 -12.06 7.58
CA ASP A 62 2.57 -12.54 8.91
C ASP A 62 3.76 -13.11 9.70
N LYS A 63 4.67 -13.86 9.04
CA LYS A 63 5.91 -14.32 9.67
C LYS A 63 6.82 -13.19 10.17
N TYR A 64 6.72 -12.00 9.57
CA TYR A 64 7.43 -10.81 10.01
C TYR A 64 6.58 -9.92 10.94
N GLY A 65 5.38 -10.36 11.35
CA GLY A 65 4.45 -9.61 12.19
C GLY A 65 3.77 -8.44 11.48
N ILE A 66 3.71 -8.47 10.14
CA ILE A 66 3.11 -7.42 9.32
C ILE A 66 1.72 -7.87 8.89
N CYS A 67 0.69 -7.16 9.38
CA CYS A 67 -0.68 -7.39 8.99
C CYS A 67 -1.00 -6.69 7.65
N ALA A 68 -1.52 -7.43 6.69
CA ALA A 68 -2.00 -6.93 5.41
C ALA A 68 -3.23 -7.73 4.94
N SER A 69 -3.87 -7.29 3.85
CA SER A 69 -5.00 -7.96 3.23
C SER A 69 -4.77 -8.10 1.73
N SER A 70 -5.21 -9.21 1.14
CA SER A 70 -5.25 -9.37 -0.32
C SER A 70 -6.52 -8.72 -0.88
N GLY A 71 -6.37 -8.06 -2.03
CA GLY A 71 -7.49 -7.75 -2.91
C GLY A 71 -7.87 -8.97 -3.76
N SER A 72 -9.08 -8.97 -4.32
CA SER A 72 -9.57 -9.96 -5.28
C SER A 72 -9.38 -9.50 -6.72
#